data_AF-A0ABD1A2C4-F1
#
_entry.id   AF-A0ABD1A2C4-F1
#
_cell.length_a   1.000
_cell.length_b   1.000
_cell.length_c   1.000
_cell.angle_alpha   90.00
_cell.angle_beta   90.00
_cell.angle_gamma   90.00
#
_symmetry.space_group_name_H-M   'P 1'
#
loop_
_entity.id
_entity.type
_entity.pdbx_description
1 polymer ?
#
loop_
_entity_poly.entity_id
_entity_poly.type
_entity_poly.pdbx_seq_one_letter_code
_entity_poly.pdbx_strand_id
1 'polypeptide(L)'
;MMMMMEEEQVSCLSTCRVKVLEISGYGGTCKELKQMRHFLGKLKYLETVKISLQIEKNENYRQRVTNVLKKLPRLSSKCQIHFF
;
A
#
# COMPACT_ATOMS: atom_id res chain seq x y z
N MET A 1 -17.09 -10.09 17.19
CA MET A 1 -15.84 -9.54 16.62
C MET A 1 -16.08 -8.06 16.36
N MET A 2 -15.54 -7.17 17.20
CA MET A 2 -15.74 -5.72 17.09
C MET A 2 -15.19 -5.23 15.75
N MET A 3 -16.06 -4.74 14.87
CA MET A 3 -15.64 -3.89 13.77
C MET A 3 -15.20 -2.57 14.39
N MET A 4 -13.90 -2.29 14.37
CA MET A 4 -13.43 -0.93 14.65
C MET A 4 -13.96 -0.05 13.53
N MET A 5 -15.03 0.70 13.80
CA MET A 5 -15.40 1.85 12.97
C MET A 5 -14.29 2.88 13.14
N GLU A 6 -13.29 2.85 12.26
CA GLU A 6 -12.45 4.03 12.07
C GLU A 6 -13.39 5.14 11.61
N GLU A 7 -13.56 6.17 12.46
CA GLU A 7 -14.29 7.39 12.13
C GLU A 7 -13.89 7.84 10.73
N GLU A 8 -14.88 7.89 9.85
CA GLU A 8 -14.69 8.24 8.45
C GLU A 8 -14.50 9.77 8.36
N GLN A 9 -13.35 10.26 8.82
CA GLN A 9 -12.86 11.53 8.29
C GLN A 9 -12.78 11.35 6.78
N VAL A 10 -13.53 12.20 6.07
CA VAL A 10 -13.58 12.25 4.61
C VAL A 10 -12.17 12.54 4.10
N SER A 11 -11.40 11.48 3.89
CA SER A 11 -10.07 11.56 3.35
C SER A 11 -10.21 11.91 1.87
N CYS A 12 -9.50 12.93 1.42
CA CYS A 12 -9.49 13.32 0.00
C CYS A 12 -9.19 12.11 -0.92
N LEU A 13 -8.42 11.13 -0.44
CA LEU A 13 -8.06 9.90 -1.16
C LEU A 13 -9.27 9.10 -1.68
N SER A 14 -10.40 9.07 -0.97
CA SER A 14 -11.60 8.35 -1.45
C SER A 14 -12.25 9.01 -2.68
N THR A 15 -11.99 10.30 -2.86
CA THR A 15 -12.45 11.10 -4.00
C THR A 15 -11.39 11.20 -5.10
N CYS A 16 -10.11 11.02 -4.76
CA CYS A 16 -8.99 11.08 -5.69
C CYS A 16 -9.08 10.01 -6.78
N ARG A 17 -8.90 10.43 -8.04
CA ARG A 17 -8.87 9.56 -9.22
C ARG A 17 -7.45 9.09 -9.58
N VAL A 18 -6.66 8.75 -8.57
CA VAL A 18 -5.29 8.26 -8.76
C VAL A 18 -5.34 6.83 -9.28
N LYS A 19 -4.70 6.59 -10.43
CA LYS A 19 -4.55 5.27 -11.04
C LYS A 19 -3.21 4.62 -10.73
N VAL A 20 -2.16 5.41 -10.63
CA VAL A 20 -0.78 4.94 -10.38
C VAL A 20 -0.24 5.65 -9.15
N LEU A 21 0.25 4.86 -8.19
CA LEU A 21 0.99 5.36 -7.03
C LEU A 21 2.43 4.84 -7.11
N GLU A 22 3.39 5.74 -7.03
CA GLU A 22 4.80 5.39 -6.97
C GLU A 22 5.37 5.72 -5.60
N ILE A 23 6.11 4.76 -5.03
CA ILE A 23 6.71 4.86 -3.71
C ILE A 23 8.16 4.47 -3.82
N SER A 24 9.04 5.42 -3.57
CA SER A 24 10.48 5.21 -3.62
C SER A 24 11.06 4.98 -2.23
N GLY A 25 12.05 4.09 -2.12
CA GLY A 25 12.80 3.89 -0.88
C GLY A 25 11.96 3.30 0.26
N TYR A 26 11.03 2.40 -0.06
CA TYR A 26 10.15 1.76 0.91
C TYR A 26 10.95 0.85 1.85
N GLY A 27 10.97 1.22 3.13
CA GLY A 27 11.76 0.56 4.16
C GLY A 27 11.09 -0.64 4.81
N GLY A 28 9.76 -0.78 4.71
CA GLY A 28 9.02 -1.87 5.34
C GLY A 28 8.70 -1.66 6.83
N THR A 29 8.79 -0.42 7.32
CA THR A 29 8.46 -0.06 8.70
C THR A 29 6.96 -0.18 8.98
N CYS A 30 6.58 -0.27 10.26
CA CYS A 30 5.17 -0.31 10.66
C CYS A 30 4.39 0.94 10.20
N LYS A 31 5.05 2.10 10.19
CA LYS A 31 4.45 3.37 9.75
C LYS A 31 4.13 3.34 8.25
N GLU A 32 5.09 2.92 7.44
CA GLU A 32 4.91 2.76 5.99
C GLU A 32 3.83 1.71 5.69
N LEU A 33 3.81 0.59 6.43
CA LEU A 33 2.79 -0.43 6.27
C LEU A 33 1.38 0.10 6.58
N LYS A 34 1.24 0.96 7.59
CA LYS A 34 -0.04 1.64 7.90
C LYS A 34 -0.44 2.57 6.75
N GLN A 35 0.50 3.31 6.16
CA GLN A 35 0.23 4.16 4.99
C GLN A 35 -0.21 3.33 3.78
N MET A 36 0.44 2.19 3.52
CA MET A 36 0.06 1.27 2.45
C MET A 36 -1.37 0.77 2.59
N ARG A 37 -1.77 0.36 3.80
CA ARG A 37 -3.16 -0.03 4.07
C ARG A 37 -4.13 1.10 3.79
N HIS A 38 -3.77 2.33 4.14
CA HIS A 38 -4.60 3.49 3.91
C HIS A 38 -4.75 3.81 2.41
N PHE A 39 -3.66 3.79 1.64
CA PHE A 39 -3.72 4.01 0.19
C PHE A 39 -4.53 2.92 -0.51
N LEU A 40 -4.23 1.65 -0.25
CA LEU A 40 -4.93 0.52 -0.87
C LEU A 40 -6.39 0.44 -0.44
N GLY A 41 -6.72 0.89 0.77
CA GLY A 41 -8.06 0.89 1.32
C GLY A 41 -8.92 2.09 0.93
N LYS A 42 -8.33 3.22 0.48
CA LYS A 42 -9.08 4.45 0.15
C LYS A 42 -9.02 4.86 -1.31
N LEU A 43 -7.95 4.56 -2.05
CA LEU A 43 -7.82 4.93 -3.46
C LEU A 43 -8.64 3.98 -4.36
N LYS A 44 -9.92 4.29 -4.57
CA LYS A 44 -10.86 3.42 -5.30
C LYS A 44 -10.53 3.19 -6.78
N TYR A 45 -9.75 4.07 -7.40
CA TYR A 45 -9.37 3.98 -8.81
C TYR A 45 -7.95 3.48 -9.03
N LEU A 46 -7.29 3.02 -7.98
CA LEU A 46 -5.91 2.57 -8.07
C LEU A 46 -5.81 1.32 -8.94
N GLU A 47 -4.99 1.37 -9.97
CA GLU A 47 -4.73 0.28 -10.91
C GLU A 47 -3.32 -0.28 -10.69
N THR A 48 -2.35 0.55 -10.30
CA THR A 48 -0.97 0.11 -10.09
C THR A 48 -0.30 0.83 -8.93
N VAL A 49 0.45 0.08 -8.13
CA VAL A 49 1.45 0.60 -7.19
C VAL A 49 2.82 0.16 -7.63
N LYS A 50 3.75 1.09 -7.79
CA LYS A 50 5.15 0.81 -8.06
C LYS A 50 5.96 1.10 -6.80
N ILE A 51 6.78 0.15 -6.36
CA ILE A 51 7.53 0.27 -5.12
C ILE A 51 9.00 -0.02 -5.39
N SER A 52 9.88 0.94 -5.12
CA SER A 52 11.31 0.66 -4.96
C SER A 52 11.62 0.41 -3.49
N LEU A 53 12.35 -0.68 -3.22
CA LEU A 53 12.74 -1.06 -1.86
C LEU A 53 14.07 -0.38 -1.49
N GLN A 54 14.28 -0.13 -0.20
CA GLN A 54 15.58 0.35 0.28
C GLN A 54 16.71 -0.65 -0.04
N ILE A 55 17.75 -0.17 -0.72
CA ILE A 55 18.85 -0.99 -1.26
C ILE A 55 19.71 -1.63 -0.17
N GLU A 56 19.79 -1.00 1.01
CA GLU A 56 20.62 -1.45 2.14
C GLU A 56 20.14 -2.75 2.81
N LYS A 57 18.99 -3.30 2.40
CA LYS A 57 18.40 -4.50 3.01
C LYS A 57 18.70 -5.76 2.20
N ASN A 58 19.03 -6.85 2.90
CA ASN A 58 19.29 -8.15 2.28
C ASN A 58 18.05 -8.74 1.56
N GLU A 59 18.28 -9.72 0.70
CA GLU A 59 17.24 -10.34 -0.13
C GLU A 59 16.10 -10.98 0.69
N ASN A 60 16.44 -11.66 1.79
CA ASN A 60 15.47 -12.25 2.72
C ASN A 60 14.50 -11.20 3.27
N TYR A 61 15.01 -10.03 3.65
CA TYR A 61 14.21 -8.92 4.12
C TYR A 61 13.28 -8.41 3.00
N ARG A 62 13.82 -8.21 1.79
CA ARG A 62 13.06 -7.77 0.62
C ARG A 62 11.92 -8.73 0.30
N GLN A 63 12.16 -10.03 0.37
CA GLN A 63 11.15 -11.05 0.12
C GLN A 63 10.06 -11.07 1.19
N ARG A 64 10.42 -10.91 2.47
CA ARG A 64 9.46 -10.77 3.58
C ARG A 64 8.55 -9.56 3.38
N VAL A 65 9.11 -8.38 3.09
CA VAL A 65 8.34 -7.16 2.84
C VAL A 65 7.41 -7.33 1.64
N THR A 66 7.92 -7.86 0.54
CA THR A 66 7.14 -8.15 -0.68
C THR A 66 5.96 -9.07 -0.41
N ASN A 67 6.17 -10.14 0.37
CA ASN A 67 5.12 -11.08 0.74
C ASN A 67 4.03 -10.45 1.61
N VAL A 68 4.41 -9.56 2.53
CA VAL A 68 3.44 -8.81 3.34
C VAL A 68 2.61 -7.88 2.46
N LEU A 69 3.24 -7.11 1.57
CA LEU A 69 2.57 -6.17 0.69
C LEU A 69 1.59 -6.84 -0.27
N LYS A 70 1.99 -7.98 -0.86
CA LYS A 70 1.12 -8.76 -1.76
C LYS A 70 -0.18 -9.23 -1.08
N LYS A 71 -0.14 -9.50 0.23
CA LYS A 71 -1.29 -9.97 1.02
C LYS A 71 -2.20 -8.86 1.54
N LEU A 72 -1.86 -7.60 1.33
CA LEU A 72 -2.71 -6.50 1.79
C LEU A 72 -4.03 -6.47 1.03
N PRO A 73 -5.16 -6.21 1.72
CA PRO A 73 -6.44 -6.00 1.07
C PRO A 73 -6.40 -4.73 0.21
N ARG A 74 -7.17 -4.73 -0.87
CA ARG A 74 -7.21 -3.66 -1.87
C ARG A 74 -8.66 -3.33 -2.13
N LEU A 75 -8.98 -2.04 -2.12
CA LEU A 75 -10.31 -1.55 -2.46
C LEU A 75 -10.61 -1.75 -3.95
N SER A 76 -9.63 -1.43 -4.80
CA SER A 76 -9.70 -1.68 -6.24
C SER A 76 -9.24 -3.10 -6.56
N SER A 77 -10.12 -3.90 -7.18
CA SER A 77 -9.79 -5.24 -7.69
C SER A 77 -8.79 -5.21 -8.85
N LYS A 78 -8.65 -4.07 -9.54
CA LYS A 78 -7.68 -3.88 -10.63
C LYS A 78 -6.27 -3.57 -10.12
N CYS A 79 -6.12 -3.23 -8.84
CA CYS A 79 -4.85 -2.76 -8.28
C CYS A 79 -3.80 -3.87 -8.22
N GLN A 80 -2.70 -3.69 -8.96
CA GLN A 80 -1.52 -4.55 -8.93
C GLN A 80 -0.34 -3.85 -8.24
N ILE A 81 0.54 -4.63 -7.60
CA ILE A 81 1.75 -4.12 -6.94
C ILE A 81 2.95 -4.64 -7.71
N HIS A 82 3.78 -3.72 -8.19
CA HIS A 82 5.02 -3.98 -8.91
C HIS A 82 6.21 -3.47 -8.10
N PHE A 83 7.29 -4.25 -8.11
CA PHE A 83 8.55 -3.91 -7.46
C PHE A 83 9.58 -3.64 -8.54
N PHE A 84 10.41 -2.61 -8.35
CA PHE A 84 11.47 -2.24 -9.28
C PHE A 84 12.75 -1.83 -8.53
#